data_AF-A0A9P5P9C3-F1
#
_entry.id   AF-A0A9P5P9C3-F1
#
_cell.length_a   1.000
_cell.length_b   1.000
_cell.length_c   1.000
_cell.angle_alpha   90.00
_cell.angle_beta   90.00
_cell.angle_gamma   90.00
#
_symmetry.space_group_name_H-M   'P 1'
#
loop_
_entity.id
_entity.type
_entity.pdbx_description
1 polymer ?
#
loop_
_entity_poly.entity_id
_entity_poly.type
_entity_poly.pdbx_seq_one_letter_code
_entity_poly.pdbx_strand_id
1 'polypeptide(L)'
;MVLFLDEFSAWVTIDGQELQEYRPQHKPKKNLLACWIASVAGKNFQIHWRDSKRHTATDGHCRIDGNPCGGKVISCDADKPAFAIKSYMRTGPTTLKPFKFSDVQLTGTSNI
;
A
#
# COMPACT_ATOMS: atom_id res chain seq x y z
N MET A 1 -12.36 -6.13 -4.58
CA MET A 1 -11.42 -6.46 -5.68
C MET A 1 -10.04 -6.10 -5.14
N VAL A 2 -9.03 -6.94 -5.39
CA VAL A 2 -7.64 -6.68 -5.00
C VAL A 2 -6.91 -6.24 -6.27
N LEU A 3 -6.12 -5.17 -6.21
CA LEU A 3 -5.31 -4.75 -7.34
C LEU A 3 -4.34 -5.88 -7.69
N PHE A 4 -4.41 -6.33 -8.95
CA PHE A 4 -3.65 -7.47 -9.44
C PHE A 4 -2.94 -7.13 -10.75
N LEU A 5 -1.63 -7.32 -10.78
CA LEU A 5 -0.78 -7.13 -11.95
C LEU A 5 0.12 -8.36 -12.10
N ASP A 6 -0.16 -9.17 -13.11
CA ASP A 6 0.52 -10.43 -13.40
C ASP A 6 0.54 -11.42 -12.22
N GLU A 7 1.63 -11.59 -11.49
CA GLU A 7 1.69 -12.44 -10.28
C GLU A 7 1.51 -11.66 -8.97
N PHE A 8 1.50 -10.33 -9.05
CA PHE A 8 1.52 -9.43 -7.91
C PHE A 8 0.12 -8.97 -7.53
N SER A 9 -0.14 -8.89 -6.23
CA SER A 9 -1.33 -8.23 -5.69
C SER A 9 -0.97 -7.26 -4.58
N ALA A 10 -1.76 -6.20 -4.43
CA ALA A 10 -1.61 -5.24 -3.34
C ALA A 10 -2.97 -4.77 -2.83
N TRP A 11 -3.07 -4.52 -1.53
CA TRP A 11 -4.29 -4.02 -0.90
C TRP A 11 -3.97 -3.23 0.37
N VAL A 12 -4.97 -2.49 0.87
CA VAL A 12 -4.87 -1.72 2.11
C VAL A 12 -5.90 -2.21 3.11
N THR A 13 -5.51 -2.29 4.38
CA THR A 13 -6.43 -2.65 5.47
C THR A 13 -6.52 -1.56 6.53
N ILE A 14 -7.70 -1.41 7.14
CA ILE A 14 -7.91 -0.70 8.42
C ILE A 14 -8.46 -1.71 9.42
N ASP A 15 -7.89 -1.76 10.63
CA ASP A 15 -8.34 -2.66 11.70
C ASP A 15 -8.46 -4.14 11.25
N GLY A 16 -7.57 -4.58 10.35
CA GLY A 16 -7.53 -5.93 9.78
C GLY A 16 -8.51 -6.18 8.62
N GLN A 17 -9.36 -5.23 8.27
CA GLN A 17 -10.34 -5.35 7.18
C GLN A 17 -9.81 -4.71 5.91
N GLU A 18 -9.86 -5.44 4.78
CA GLU A 18 -9.48 -4.92 3.47
C GLU A 18 -10.43 -3.81 3.02
N LEU A 19 -9.86 -2.69 2.56
CA LEU A 19 -10.63 -1.58 2.02
C LEU A 19 -11.11 -1.89 0.61
N GLN A 20 -12.32 -1.41 0.30
CA GLN A 20 -12.85 -1.49 -1.05
C GLN A 20 -12.05 -0.59 -2.01
N GLU A 21 -11.68 -1.17 -3.14
CA GLU A 21 -11.06 -0.47 -4.25
C GLU A 21 -12.10 0.05 -5.24
N TYR A 22 -11.92 1.30 -5.69
CA TYR A 22 -12.82 2.00 -6.59
C TYR A 22 -12.09 2.50 -7.84
N ARG A 23 -12.79 2.44 -8.98
CA ARG A 23 -12.31 2.90 -10.30
C ARG A 23 -10.89 2.41 -10.63
N PRO A 24 -10.65 1.08 -10.69
CA PRO A 24 -9.36 0.56 -11.10
C PRO A 24 -8.98 1.06 -12.50
N GLN A 25 -7.73 1.47 -12.67
CA GLN A 25 -7.16 1.99 -13.90
C GLN A 25 -5.88 1.23 -14.23
N HIS A 26 -5.89 0.51 -15.35
CA HIS A 26 -4.71 -0.17 -15.85
C HIS A 26 -3.99 0.69 -16.89
N LYS A 27 -2.70 0.94 -16.67
CA LYS A 27 -1.81 1.67 -17.58
C LYS A 27 -0.68 0.74 -18.04
N PRO A 28 -0.93 -0.15 -19.01
CA PRO A 28 -0.01 -1.24 -19.38
C PRO A 28 1.34 -0.73 -19.88
N LYS A 29 1.38 0.38 -20.62
CA LYS A 29 2.65 1.02 -21.07
C LYS A 29 3.60 1.42 -19.93
N LYS A 30 3.08 1.51 -18.70
CA LYS A 30 3.83 1.88 -17.49
C LYS A 30 3.90 0.75 -16.47
N ASN A 31 3.38 -0.44 -16.78
CA ASN A 31 3.19 -1.55 -15.83
C ASN A 31 2.59 -1.07 -14.49
N LEU A 32 1.53 -0.27 -14.60
CA LEU A 32 0.94 0.42 -13.45
C LEU A 32 -0.55 0.11 -13.38
N LEU A 33 -0.99 -0.29 -12.18
CA LEU A 33 -2.38 -0.39 -11.79
C LEU A 33 -2.65 0.61 -10.67
N ALA A 34 -3.76 1.34 -10.75
CA ALA A 34 -4.13 2.34 -9.75
C ALA A 34 -5.62 2.24 -9.42
N CYS A 35 -6.00 2.50 -8.17
CA CYS A 35 -7.38 2.61 -7.73
C CYS A 35 -7.51 3.71 -6.68
N TRP A 36 -8.75 4.01 -6.33
CA TRP A 36 -9.08 4.79 -5.15
C TRP A 36 -9.50 3.87 -4.01
N ILE A 37 -9.20 4.25 -2.79
CA ILE A 37 -9.70 3.63 -1.55
C ILE A 37 -10.32 4.73 -0.69
N ALA A 38 -11.26 4.38 0.17
CA ALA A 38 -11.81 5.33 1.14
C ALA A 38 -10.76 5.68 2.20
N SER A 39 -10.43 6.96 2.35
CA SER A 39 -9.65 7.43 3.49
C SER A 39 -10.57 7.59 4.70
N VAL A 40 -10.12 7.12 5.86
CA VAL A 40 -10.84 7.28 7.13
C VAL A 40 -9.94 8.04 8.08
N ALA A 41 -10.18 9.33 8.26
CA ALA A 41 -9.30 10.20 9.02
C ALA A 41 -9.04 9.68 10.44
N GLY A 42 -7.80 9.81 10.89
CA GLY A 42 -7.35 9.33 12.20
C GLY A 42 -7.15 7.81 12.30
N LYS A 43 -7.62 7.01 11.34
CA LYS A 43 -7.42 5.56 11.34
C LYS A 43 -6.03 5.19 10.82
N ASN A 44 -5.42 4.24 11.51
CA ASN A 44 -4.20 3.61 11.05
C ASN A 44 -4.53 2.63 9.92
N PHE A 45 -3.63 2.54 8.95
CA PHE A 45 -3.77 1.59 7.85
C PHE A 45 -2.49 0.79 7.65
N GLN A 46 -2.62 -0.32 6.94
CA GLN A 46 -1.50 -1.17 6.55
C GLN A 46 -1.55 -1.40 5.05
N ILE A 47 -0.38 -1.35 4.41
CA ILE A 47 -0.20 -1.69 3.01
C ILE A 47 0.28 -3.13 2.94
N HIS A 48 -0.37 -3.93 2.12
CA HIS A 48 -0.02 -5.31 1.90
C HIS A 48 0.33 -5.50 0.43
N TRP A 49 1.29 -6.38 0.16
CA TRP A 49 1.54 -6.88 -1.18
C TRP A 49 1.95 -8.33 -1.13
N ARG A 50 1.66 -9.04 -2.21
CA ARG A 50 1.93 -10.46 -2.39
C ARG A 50 2.52 -10.71 -3.76
N ASP A 51 3.48 -11.61 -3.80
CA ASP A 51 3.98 -12.26 -5.00
C ASP A 51 3.50 -13.71 -4.94
N SER A 52 2.58 -14.08 -5.82
CA SER A 52 1.98 -15.42 -5.83
C SER A 52 2.88 -16.51 -6.43
N LYS A 53 3.90 -16.11 -7.22
CA LYS A 53 4.76 -17.04 -7.94
C LYS A 53 6.11 -17.23 -7.27
N ARG A 54 6.69 -16.16 -6.71
CA ARG A 54 7.96 -16.18 -5.97
C ARG A 54 9.11 -16.85 -6.72
N HIS A 55 9.16 -16.67 -8.05
CA HIS A 55 10.25 -17.20 -8.88
C HIS A 55 11.62 -16.67 -8.42
N THR A 56 11.64 -15.43 -7.94
CA THR A 56 12.78 -14.79 -7.28
C THR A 56 12.32 -14.09 -6.01
N ALA A 57 13.26 -13.61 -5.21
CA ALA A 57 12.92 -12.68 -4.14
C ALA A 57 12.37 -11.37 -4.75
N THR A 58 11.30 -10.85 -4.15
CA THR A 58 10.61 -9.65 -4.62
C THR A 58 10.78 -8.53 -3.60
N ASP A 59 11.39 -7.40 -4.00
CA ASP A 59 11.48 -6.21 -3.16
C ASP A 59 10.32 -5.25 -3.46
N GLY A 60 9.57 -4.89 -2.41
CA GLY A 60 8.45 -3.95 -2.50
C GLY A 60 8.77 -2.66 -1.77
N HIS A 61 8.62 -1.52 -2.44
CA HIS A 61 8.82 -0.19 -1.88
C HIS A 61 7.50 0.58 -1.73
N CYS A 62 7.29 1.17 -0.57
CA CYS A 62 6.12 2.01 -0.29
C CYS A 62 6.47 3.50 -0.43
N ARG A 63 5.59 4.25 -1.09
CA ARG A 63 5.57 5.72 -1.05
C ARG A 63 4.19 6.19 -0.60
N ILE A 64 4.15 7.11 0.36
CA ILE A 64 2.91 7.73 0.87
C ILE A 64 3.04 9.23 0.64
N ASP A 65 2.07 9.83 -0.05
CA ASP A 65 2.06 11.25 -0.42
C ASP A 65 3.38 11.69 -1.09
N GLY A 66 3.95 10.83 -1.93
CA GLY A 66 5.22 11.05 -2.63
C GLY A 66 6.49 10.75 -1.81
N ASN A 67 6.37 10.58 -0.49
CA ASN A 67 7.53 10.35 0.40
C ASN A 67 7.89 8.86 0.49
N PRO A 68 9.17 8.47 0.39
CA PRO A 68 9.61 7.09 0.60
C PRO A 68 9.36 6.63 2.05
N CYS A 69 8.73 5.46 2.21
CA CYS A 69 8.43 4.86 3.53
C CYS A 69 9.16 3.52 3.75
N GLY A 70 10.20 3.27 2.96
CA GLY A 70 10.97 2.04 2.94
C GLY A 70 10.24 0.90 2.25
N GLY A 71 10.75 -0.32 2.41
CA GLY A 71 10.23 -1.51 1.77
C GLY A 71 10.24 -2.75 2.65
N LYS A 72 9.89 -3.88 2.04
CA LYS A 72 10.07 -5.24 2.55
C LYS A 72 10.29 -6.20 1.38
N VAL A 73 11.12 -7.20 1.63
CA VAL A 73 11.38 -8.29 0.68
C VAL A 73 10.47 -9.47 0.99
N ILE A 74 9.89 -10.05 -0.06
CA ILE A 74 9.27 -11.38 -0.07
C ILE A 74 10.33 -12.35 -0.56
N SER A 75 10.63 -13.40 0.23
CA SER A 75 11.60 -14.42 -0.14
C SER A 75 11.06 -15.36 -1.23
N CYS A 76 11.92 -15.90 -2.09
CA CYS A 76 11.57 -17.02 -2.97
C CYS A 76 11.44 -18.37 -2.23
N ASP A 77 11.89 -18.44 -0.99
CA ASP A 77 11.75 -19.62 -0.13
C ASP A 77 10.26 -19.91 0.15
N ALA A 78 9.84 -21.13 -0.19
CA ALA A 78 8.45 -21.58 -0.08
C ALA A 78 7.93 -21.57 1.37
N ASP A 79 8.83 -21.78 2.35
CA ASP A 79 8.50 -21.83 3.78
C ASP A 79 8.33 -20.45 4.41
N LYS A 80 8.66 -19.38 3.67
CA LYS A 80 8.43 -17.99 4.10
C LYS A 80 7.05 -17.51 3.64
N PRO A 81 6.48 -16.47 4.28
CA PRO A 81 5.26 -15.86 3.78
C PRO A 81 5.42 -15.30 2.35
N ALA A 82 4.43 -15.54 1.50
CA ALA A 82 4.39 -15.00 0.13
C ALA A 82 3.92 -13.54 0.05
N PHE A 83 3.76 -12.89 1.19
CA PHE A 83 3.26 -11.52 1.29
C PHE A 83 4.09 -10.74 2.32
N ALA A 84 4.04 -9.43 2.18
CA ALA A 84 4.63 -8.48 3.11
C ALA A 84 3.59 -7.45 3.55
N ILE A 85 3.75 -6.97 4.78
CA ILE A 85 2.87 -5.98 5.40
C ILE A 85 3.71 -4.79 5.86
N LYS A 86 3.33 -3.57 5.48
CA LYS A 86 3.96 -2.33 5.94
C LYS A 86 2.92 -1.43 6.61
N SER A 87 3.16 -1.10 7.88
CA SER A 87 2.22 -0.34 8.70
C SER A 87 2.84 0.87 9.40
N TYR A 88 4.14 1.12 9.21
CA TYR A 88 4.87 2.21 9.84
C TYR A 88 6.15 2.54 9.08
N MET A 89 6.66 3.74 9.33
CA MET A 89 8.04 4.15 9.03
C MET A 89 8.85 4.27 10.32
N ARG A 90 10.13 3.89 10.28
CA ARG A 90 11.05 4.11 11.40
C ARG A 90 11.58 5.54 11.31
N THR A 91 11.40 6.31 12.37
CA THR A 91 11.83 7.73 12.45
C THR A 91 13.00 7.94 13.42
N GLY A 92 13.44 6.89 14.12
CA GLY A 92 14.61 6.89 14.99
C GLY A 92 15.02 5.46 15.36
N PRO A 93 16.06 5.27 16.19
CA PRO A 93 16.56 3.94 16.58
C PRO A 93 15.50 3.04 17.22
N THR A 94 14.58 3.63 17.99
CA THR A 94 13.49 2.93 18.69
C THR A 94 12.11 3.52 18.38
N THR A 95 12.03 4.54 17.52
CA THR A 95 10.79 5.27 17.23
C THR A 95 10.18 4.83 15.90
N LEU A 96 8.90 4.41 15.95
CA LEU A 96 8.10 4.08 14.79
C LEU A 96 6.96 5.08 14.66
N LYS A 97 6.70 5.53 13.43
CA LYS A 97 5.55 6.36 13.07
C LYS A 97 4.57 5.50 12.26
N PRO A 98 3.42 5.11 12.85
CA PRO A 98 2.38 4.37 12.13
C PRO A 98 1.87 5.14 10.92
N PHE A 99 1.45 4.41 9.89
CA PHE A 99 0.71 4.99 8.79
C PHE A 99 -0.71 5.30 9.24
N LYS A 100 -1.13 6.54 9.05
CA LYS A 100 -2.42 7.05 9.49
C LYS A 100 -2.97 8.00 8.45
N PHE A 101 -4.25 7.86 8.12
CA PHE A 101 -4.92 8.84 7.27
C PHE A 101 -5.05 10.16 8.02
N SER A 102 -4.57 11.24 7.39
CA SER A 102 -4.73 12.60 7.91
C SER A 102 -6.13 13.12 7.61
N ASP A 103 -6.58 14.10 8.40
CA ASP A 103 -7.72 14.92 8.04
C ASP A 103 -7.38 15.70 6.76
N VAL A 104 -8.15 15.45 5.70
CA VAL A 104 -8.04 16.24 4.47
C VAL A 104 -9.00 17.41 4.61
N GLN A 105 -8.48 18.59 4.93
CA GLN A 105 -9.26 19.81 4.76
C GLN A 105 -9.38 20.10 3.27
N LEU A 106 -10.58 19.89 2.73
CA LEU A 106 -10.90 20.38 1.39
C LEU A 106 -10.98 21.91 1.49
N THR A 107 -9.92 22.59 1.02
CA THR A 107 -10.03 24.01 0.70
C THR A 107 -10.95 24.12 -0.50
N GLY A 108 -12.25 24.28 -0.24
CA GLY A 108 -13.25 24.49 -1.27
C GLY A 108 -12.88 25.71 -2.10
N THR A 109 -12.80 25.50 -3.41
CA THR A 109 -12.76 26.56 -4.41
C THR A 109 -13.85 27.59 -4.11
N SER A 110 -13.44 28.86 -3.99
CA SER A 110 -14.33 30.01 -3.93
C SER A 110 -15.43 29.91 -4.99
N ASN A 111 -16.67 30.21 -4.58
CA ASN A 111 -17.78 30.45 -5.49
C ASN A 111 -17.34 31.45 -6.58
N ILE A 112 -17.45 31.07 -7.85
CA ILE A 112 -17.52 31.99 -8.99
C ILE A 112 -18.69 31.54 -9.85
#